data_AF-A0A822CNB0-F1
#
_entry.id   AF-A0A822CNB0-F1
#
_cell.length_a   1.000
_cell.length_b   1.000
_cell.length_c   1.000
_cell.angle_alpha   90.00
_cell.angle_beta   90.00
_cell.angle_gamma   90.00
#
_symmetry.space_group_name_H-M   'P 1'
#
loop_
_entity.id
_entity.type
_entity.pdbx_description
1 polymer ?
#
loop_
_entity_poly.entity_id
_entity_poly.type
_entity_poly.pdbx_seq_one_letter_code
_entity_poly.pdbx_strand_id
1 'polypeptide(L)'
;MGIAGSDVSKQAADMILLDDNFASIVTGVEEGRLIFDNLKKSIAYTLTSNIPEITPFLIYLTTDTPLALGTITILCIDLGTDMIPAISLAYEKGETDIMKRRPRDPKHDRLVNQRLISMAYGQIGLIQAGAGFFSYLVIMAENGFLPSRLLGLRKSWESPEINDLEDSYGQEWTFEQRKQLEYTCHTAFFVTIVICQWAVLIVCKTRRNSIFQQGMNNWMLNFGLVFETVLAAIISYTPYLDTALNTYPLKFLWWLVPIPYFFLILIYDEVRKYMIRKNPGGWI
;
A
#
# COMPACT_ATOMS: atom_id res chain seq x y z
N MET A 1 -23.77 13.63 31.75
CA MET A 1 -23.13 14.55 32.73
C MET A 1 -22.50 13.70 33.81
N GLY A 2 -21.19 13.85 34.00
CA GLY A 2 -20.39 13.10 34.96
C GLY A 2 -20.64 13.54 36.39
N ILE A 3 -20.96 14.82 36.61
CA ILE A 3 -21.21 15.36 37.95
C ILE A 3 -22.72 15.41 38.22
N ALA A 4 -23.48 16.16 37.42
CA ALA A 4 -24.90 16.39 37.65
C ALA A 4 -25.83 15.21 37.26
N GLY A 5 -25.34 14.23 36.50
CA GLY A 5 -26.13 13.09 36.04
C GLY A 5 -26.39 12.05 37.14
N SER A 6 -27.57 11.42 37.12
CA SER A 6 -27.85 10.26 37.97
C SER A 6 -27.05 9.03 37.52
N ASP A 7 -26.76 8.11 38.43
CA ASP A 7 -25.98 6.91 38.09
C ASP A 7 -26.66 6.02 37.04
N VAL A 8 -27.99 5.96 37.06
CA VAL A 8 -28.79 5.28 36.02
C VAL A 8 -28.56 5.92 34.65
N SER A 9 -28.55 7.25 34.58
CA SER A 9 -28.31 7.97 33.31
C SER A 9 -26.87 7.79 32.81
N LYS A 10 -25.88 7.69 33.71
CA LYS A 10 -24.48 7.43 33.36
C LYS A 10 -24.29 6.03 32.81
N GLN A 11 -24.95 5.02 33.41
CA GLN A 11 -24.87 3.63 32.96
C GLN A 11 -25.61 3.39 31.63
N ALA A 12 -26.65 4.16 31.33
CA ALA A 12 -27.41 4.03 30.08
C ALA A 12 -26.81 4.79 28.89
N ALA A 13 -25.80 5.64 29.10
CA ALA A 13 -25.23 6.49 28.05
C ALA A 13 -23.97 5.88 27.42
N ASP A 14 -23.79 6.06 26.11
CA ASP A 14 -22.59 5.62 25.37
C ASP A 14 -21.37 6.54 25.57
N MET A 15 -21.60 7.78 26.03
CA MET A 15 -20.55 8.78 26.26
C MET A 15 -20.89 9.63 27.48
N ILE A 16 -19.90 9.84 28.36
CA ILE A 16 -20.04 10.61 29.60
C ILE A 16 -19.12 11.83 29.55
N LEU A 17 -19.70 13.03 29.77
CA LEU A 17 -18.95 14.28 29.92
C LEU A 17 -18.50 14.42 31.37
N LEU A 18 -17.23 14.12 31.66
CA LEU A 18 -16.70 14.08 33.03
C LEU A 18 -16.69 15.46 33.71
N ASP A 19 -16.49 16.52 32.94
CA ASP A 19 -16.38 17.91 33.39
C ASP A 19 -17.70 18.70 33.28
N ASP A 20 -18.79 18.03 32.87
CA ASP A 20 -20.09 18.66 32.62
C ASP A 20 -20.04 19.84 31.62
N ASN A 21 -19.01 19.87 30.75
CA ASN A 21 -18.87 20.91 29.73
C ASN A 21 -19.61 20.51 28.44
N PHE A 22 -20.70 21.22 28.14
CA PHE A 22 -21.50 20.94 26.94
C PHE A 22 -20.75 21.24 25.64
N ALA A 23 -19.71 22.08 25.66
CA ALA A 23 -18.88 22.36 24.49
C ALA A 23 -18.18 21.10 23.94
N SER A 24 -17.94 20.10 24.80
CA SER A 24 -17.36 18.80 24.42
C SER A 24 -18.21 18.05 23.38
N ILE A 25 -19.51 18.33 23.26
CA ILE A 25 -20.35 17.77 22.20
C ILE A 25 -19.96 18.33 20.84
N VAL A 26 -19.65 19.63 20.76
CA VAL A 26 -19.21 20.26 19.50
C VAL A 26 -17.87 19.67 19.07
N THR A 27 -16.93 19.53 20.01
CA THR A 27 -15.65 18.85 19.79
C THR A 27 -15.84 17.39 19.36
N GLY A 28 -16.74 16.66 20.01
CA GLY A 28 -17.05 15.27 19.64
C GLY A 28 -17.61 15.13 18.23
N VAL A 29 -18.44 16.07 17.79
CA VAL A 29 -18.94 16.11 16.40
C VAL A 29 -17.82 16.45 15.42
N GLU A 30 -16.92 17.36 15.78
CA GLU A 30 -15.74 17.71 14.97
C GLU A 30 -14.81 16.50 14.78
N GLU A 31 -14.41 15.86 15.88
CA GLU A 31 -13.55 14.67 15.88
C GLU A 31 -14.21 13.48 15.18
N GLY A 32 -15.50 13.24 15.41
CA GLY A 32 -16.26 12.19 14.73
C GLY A 32 -16.32 12.38 13.21
N ARG A 33 -16.38 13.64 12.75
CA ARG A 33 -16.32 14.00 11.33
C ARG A 33 -14.91 13.86 10.76
N LEU A 34 -13.90 14.23 11.54
CA LEU A 34 -12.49 14.13 11.15
C LEU A 34 -12.06 12.66 10.98
N ILE A 35 -12.32 11.83 11.99
CA ILE A 35 -11.93 10.42 11.97
C ILE A 35 -12.62 9.66 10.84
N PHE A 36 -13.88 10.00 10.50
CA PHE A 36 -14.58 9.37 9.39
C PHE A 36 -13.89 9.61 8.04
N ASP A 37 -13.41 10.84 7.78
CA ASP A 37 -12.67 11.14 6.56
C ASP A 37 -11.28 10.51 6.57
N ASN A 38 -10.61 10.50 7.71
CA ASN A 38 -9.29 9.89 7.86
C ASN A 38 -9.33 8.37 7.72
N LEU A 39 -10.38 7.71 8.22
CA LEU A 39 -10.61 6.28 8.00
C LEU A 39 -10.79 5.96 6.51
N LYS A 40 -11.45 6.82 5.73
CA LYS A 40 -11.51 6.63 4.26
C LYS A 40 -10.12 6.67 3.62
N LYS A 41 -9.24 7.55 4.10
CA LYS A 41 -7.86 7.66 3.61
C LYS A 41 -7.05 6.42 3.96
N SER A 42 -7.13 5.99 5.22
CA SER A 42 -6.46 4.79 5.73
C SER A 42 -6.93 3.53 4.99
N ILE A 43 -8.24 3.37 4.80
CA ILE A 43 -8.80 2.23 4.03
C ILE A 43 -8.39 2.30 2.56
N ALA A 44 -8.38 3.48 1.93
CA ALA A 44 -7.94 3.60 0.54
C ALA A 44 -6.46 3.20 0.38
N TYR A 45 -5.61 3.57 1.35
CA TYR A 45 -4.20 3.20 1.37
C TYR A 45 -4.02 1.67 1.44
N THR A 46 -4.65 1.00 2.43
CA THR A 46 -4.52 -0.45 2.61
C THR A 46 -5.18 -1.26 1.49
N LEU A 47 -6.26 -0.76 0.90
CA LEU A 47 -6.88 -1.42 -0.25
C LEU A 47 -6.00 -1.33 -1.51
N THR A 48 -5.14 -0.32 -1.64
CA THR A 48 -4.37 -0.14 -2.87
C THR A 48 -3.29 -1.23 -3.06
N SER A 49 -2.67 -1.70 -1.98
CA SER A 49 -1.65 -2.77 -2.00
C SER A 49 -2.21 -4.17 -2.31
N ASN A 50 -3.49 -4.42 -2.11
CA ASN A 50 -4.10 -5.72 -2.44
C ASN A 50 -3.93 -6.11 -3.92
N ILE A 51 -3.91 -5.15 -4.84
CA ILE A 51 -3.79 -5.45 -6.28
C ILE A 51 -2.41 -5.97 -6.67
N PRO A 52 -1.28 -5.30 -6.35
CA PRO A 52 0.04 -5.86 -6.58
C PRO A 52 0.32 -7.16 -5.81
N GLU A 53 -0.47 -7.51 -4.80
CA GLU A 53 -0.35 -8.78 -4.08
C GLU A 53 -1.13 -9.93 -4.72
N ILE A 54 -2.33 -9.67 -5.23
CA ILE A 54 -3.18 -10.67 -5.89
C ILE A 54 -2.70 -10.96 -7.32
N THR A 55 -2.27 -9.93 -8.04
CA THR A 55 -1.90 -10.07 -9.47
C THR A 55 -0.75 -11.04 -9.74
N PRO A 56 0.31 -11.16 -8.90
CA PRO A 56 1.34 -12.20 -9.04
C PRO A 56 0.77 -13.61 -9.09
N PHE A 57 -0.19 -13.94 -8.23
CA PHE A 57 -0.83 -15.26 -8.24
C PHE A 57 -1.69 -15.47 -9.48
N LEU A 58 -2.40 -14.43 -9.94
CA LEU A 58 -3.19 -14.51 -11.17
C LEU A 58 -2.31 -14.75 -12.41
N ILE A 59 -1.19 -14.04 -12.54
CA ILE A 59 -0.26 -14.23 -13.65
C ILE A 59 0.43 -15.59 -13.55
N TYR A 60 0.91 -15.97 -12.37
CA TYR A 60 1.47 -17.30 -12.09
C TYR A 60 0.55 -18.44 -12.54
N LEU A 61 -0.77 -18.34 -12.28
CA LEU A 61 -1.75 -19.35 -12.68
C LEU A 61 -2.14 -19.31 -14.17
N THR A 62 -2.16 -18.13 -14.79
CA THR A 62 -2.65 -17.97 -16.17
C THR A 62 -1.56 -18.12 -17.22
N THR A 63 -0.33 -17.71 -16.93
CA THR A 63 0.81 -17.75 -17.87
C THR A 63 1.87 -18.79 -17.52
N ASP A 64 1.68 -19.57 -16.45
CA ASP A 64 2.62 -20.58 -15.96
C ASP A 64 4.06 -20.04 -15.84
N THR A 65 4.20 -18.82 -15.30
CA THR A 65 5.49 -18.18 -15.01
C THR A 65 5.94 -18.53 -13.58
N PRO A 66 7.24 -18.40 -13.22
CA PRO A 66 7.67 -18.48 -11.84
C PRO A 66 6.97 -17.46 -10.93
N LEU A 67 6.80 -17.78 -9.65
CA LEU A 67 6.10 -16.90 -8.70
C LEU A 67 6.86 -15.59 -8.53
N ALA A 68 6.16 -14.46 -8.63
CA ALA A 68 6.78 -13.13 -8.52
C ALA A 68 6.75 -12.56 -7.10
N LEU A 69 5.77 -12.96 -6.28
CA LEU A 69 5.62 -12.55 -4.89
C LEU A 69 5.14 -13.73 -4.04
N GLY A 70 5.84 -14.01 -2.94
CA GLY A 70 5.51 -15.09 -2.03
C GLY A 70 4.45 -14.72 -0.98
N THR A 71 3.78 -15.72 -0.40
CA THR A 71 2.80 -15.50 0.67
C THR A 71 3.42 -14.87 1.92
N ILE A 72 4.65 -15.24 2.27
CA ILE A 72 5.33 -14.68 3.44
C ILE A 72 5.64 -13.19 3.23
N THR A 73 6.08 -12.80 2.04
CA THR A 73 6.31 -11.40 1.70
C THR A 73 5.02 -10.57 1.72
N ILE A 74 3.87 -11.15 1.37
CA ILE A 74 2.56 -10.49 1.53
C ILE A 74 2.27 -10.22 3.01
N LEU A 75 2.46 -11.22 3.88
CA LEU A 75 2.28 -11.03 5.33
C LEU A 75 3.22 -9.95 5.89
N CYS A 76 4.44 -9.84 5.37
CA CYS A 76 5.37 -8.76 5.75
C CYS A 76 4.86 -7.37 5.34
N ILE A 77 4.08 -7.26 4.26
CA ILE A 77 3.46 -6.00 3.82
C ILE A 77 2.30 -5.65 4.75
N ASP A 78 1.29 -6.51 4.78
CA ASP A 78 0.02 -6.27 5.47
C ASP A 78 0.18 -6.11 6.99
N LEU A 79 0.99 -6.97 7.60
CA LEU A 79 1.17 -7.04 9.06
C LEU A 79 2.47 -6.38 9.53
N GLY A 80 3.27 -5.83 8.61
CA GLY A 80 4.56 -5.25 8.92
C GLY A 80 4.66 -3.81 8.45
N THR A 81 4.99 -3.63 7.17
CA THR A 81 5.33 -2.31 6.61
C THR A 81 4.15 -1.36 6.58
N ASP A 82 2.96 -1.82 6.21
CA ASP A 82 1.80 -0.94 5.98
C ASP A 82 1.06 -0.51 7.24
N MET A 83 1.27 -1.18 8.39
CA MET A 83 0.53 -0.89 9.63
C MET A 83 0.74 0.55 10.13
N ILE A 84 2.00 0.98 10.28
CA ILE A 84 2.31 2.31 10.83
C ILE A 84 1.88 3.43 9.87
N PRO A 85 2.19 3.37 8.55
CA PRO A 85 1.66 4.30 7.56
C PRO A 85 0.13 4.39 7.58
N ALA A 86 -0.59 3.27 7.61
CA ALA A 86 -2.05 3.26 7.62
C ALA A 86 -2.63 3.93 8.88
N ILE A 87 -2.04 3.69 10.05
CA ILE A 87 -2.43 4.32 11.32
C ILE A 87 -2.10 5.82 11.31
N SER A 88 -0.98 6.21 10.68
CA SER A 88 -0.56 7.61 10.62
C SER A 88 -1.56 8.53 9.92
N LEU A 89 -2.34 7.99 8.97
CA LEU A 89 -3.41 8.71 8.28
C LEU A 89 -4.57 9.10 9.21
N ALA A 90 -4.73 8.43 10.35
CA ALA A 90 -5.70 8.80 11.38
C ALA A 90 -5.40 10.17 12.01
N TYR A 91 -4.12 10.57 12.06
CA TYR A 91 -3.64 11.83 12.63
C TYR A 91 -3.72 13.02 11.67
N GLU A 92 -4.32 12.83 10.49
CA GLU A 92 -4.39 13.88 9.48
C GLU A 92 -5.40 14.96 9.86
N LYS A 93 -5.08 16.24 9.58
CA LYS A 93 -5.99 17.36 9.87
C LYS A 93 -7.07 17.48 8.78
N GLY A 94 -8.18 18.11 9.13
CA GLY A 94 -9.27 18.39 8.19
C GLY A 94 -8.80 19.22 7.00
N GLU A 95 -9.19 18.82 5.77
CA GLU A 95 -8.83 19.53 4.53
C GLU A 95 -9.67 20.79 4.30
N THR A 96 -10.88 20.82 4.83
CA THR A 96 -11.84 21.92 4.71
C THR A 96 -12.52 22.12 6.06
N ASP A 97 -13.28 23.20 6.21
CA ASP A 97 -14.06 23.45 7.42
C ASP A 97 -15.14 22.36 7.60
N ILE A 98 -14.79 21.32 8.38
CA ILE A 98 -15.63 20.14 8.61
C ILE A 98 -16.86 20.44 9.46
N MET A 99 -16.91 21.60 10.12
CA MET A 99 -18.05 22.01 10.92
C MET A 99 -19.11 22.75 10.09
N LYS A 100 -18.71 23.39 8.98
CA LYS A 100 -19.64 24.06 8.05
C LYS A 100 -20.44 23.11 7.16
N ARG A 101 -20.02 21.85 6.99
CA ARG A 101 -20.75 20.87 6.17
C ARG A 101 -21.98 20.31 6.90
N ARG A 102 -23.00 19.91 6.14
CA ARG A 102 -24.17 19.19 6.66
C ARG A 102 -23.76 17.79 7.16
N PRO A 103 -24.51 17.18 8.10
CA PRO A 103 -24.32 15.78 8.47
C PRO A 103 -24.42 14.87 7.24
N ARG A 104 -23.59 13.81 7.22
CA ARG A 104 -23.56 12.84 6.12
C ARG A 104 -24.90 12.09 6.01
N ASP A 105 -25.26 11.68 4.79
CA ASP A 105 -26.38 10.75 4.60
C ASP A 105 -25.90 9.30 4.78
N PRO A 106 -26.41 8.52 5.74
CA PRO A 106 -26.00 7.13 5.95
C PRO A 106 -26.18 6.22 4.72
N LYS A 107 -27.13 6.52 3.83
CA LYS A 107 -27.44 5.68 2.66
C LYS A 107 -26.49 5.94 1.49
N HIS A 108 -26.18 7.22 1.25
CA HIS A 108 -25.39 7.68 0.10
C HIS A 108 -23.90 7.86 0.46
N ASP A 109 -23.59 8.47 1.60
CA ASP A 109 -22.22 8.79 2.04
C ASP A 109 -21.61 7.65 2.87
N ARG A 110 -21.40 6.51 2.22
CA ARG A 110 -20.77 5.33 2.83
C ARG A 110 -19.29 5.54 3.08
N LEU A 111 -18.73 4.74 3.97
CA LEU A 111 -17.30 4.74 4.28
C LEU A 111 -16.49 4.29 3.05
N VAL A 112 -16.82 3.12 2.53
CA VAL A 112 -16.28 2.61 1.26
C VAL A 112 -17.33 2.77 0.17
N ASN A 113 -16.98 3.50 -0.89
CA ASN A 113 -17.83 3.69 -2.05
C ASN A 113 -17.14 3.17 -3.31
N GLN A 114 -17.91 3.00 -4.38
CA GLN A 114 -17.38 2.50 -5.65
C GLN A 114 -16.29 3.41 -6.23
N ARG A 115 -16.34 4.73 -5.95
CA ARG A 115 -15.30 5.68 -6.37
C ARG A 115 -13.96 5.42 -5.70
N LEU A 116 -13.97 5.09 -4.40
CA LEU A 116 -12.77 4.73 -3.64
C LEU A 116 -12.19 3.43 -4.18
N ILE A 117 -13.02 2.40 -4.40
CA ILE A 117 -12.57 1.13 -4.98
C ILE A 117 -12.02 1.34 -6.40
N SER A 118 -12.69 2.13 -7.24
CA SER A 118 -12.24 2.42 -8.60
C SER A 118 -10.89 3.11 -8.64
N MET A 119 -10.61 4.00 -7.68
CA MET A 119 -9.33 4.70 -7.59
C MET A 119 -8.24 3.79 -7.00
N ALA A 120 -8.52 3.15 -5.86
CA ALA A 120 -7.57 2.30 -5.16
C ALA A 120 -7.22 1.05 -5.99
N TYR A 121 -8.21 0.23 -6.35
CA TYR A 121 -7.98 -1.01 -7.08
C TYR A 121 -7.75 -0.77 -8.57
N GLY A 122 -8.60 0.06 -9.19
CA GLY A 122 -8.66 0.17 -10.65
C GLY A 122 -7.62 1.10 -11.28
N GLN A 123 -7.00 1.99 -10.50
CA GLN A 123 -6.05 2.97 -11.04
C GLN A 123 -4.69 2.82 -10.36
N ILE A 124 -4.60 3.17 -9.07
CA ILE A 124 -3.33 3.20 -8.37
C ILE A 124 -2.78 1.79 -8.17
N GLY A 125 -3.62 0.84 -7.75
CA GLY A 125 -3.22 -0.56 -7.56
C GLY A 125 -2.70 -1.22 -8.83
N LEU A 126 -3.29 -0.90 -10.00
CA LEU A 126 -2.77 -1.40 -11.28
C LEU A 126 -1.40 -0.80 -11.63
N ILE A 127 -1.16 0.48 -11.30
CA ILE A 127 0.15 1.10 -11.50
C ILE A 127 1.20 0.43 -10.58
N GLN A 128 0.85 0.13 -9.33
CA GLN A 128 1.73 -0.60 -8.41
C GLN A 128 2.02 -2.03 -8.89
N ALA A 129 1.00 -2.75 -9.37
CA ALA A 129 1.18 -4.08 -9.95
C ALA A 129 2.13 -4.03 -11.15
N GLY A 130 1.94 -3.05 -12.04
CA GLY A 130 2.85 -2.80 -13.16
C GLY A 130 4.30 -2.55 -12.71
N ALA A 131 4.49 -1.76 -11.65
CA ALA A 131 5.81 -1.51 -11.06
C ALA A 131 6.46 -2.81 -10.55
N GLY A 132 5.71 -3.62 -9.80
CA GLY A 132 6.18 -4.90 -9.26
C GLY A 132 6.58 -5.88 -10.36
N PHE A 133 5.75 -6.05 -11.38
CA PHE A 133 6.09 -6.89 -12.53
C PHE A 133 7.27 -6.35 -13.33
N PHE A 134 7.41 -5.03 -13.43
CA PHE A 134 8.58 -4.44 -14.08
C PHE A 134 9.87 -4.80 -13.33
N SER A 135 9.90 -4.66 -12.01
CA SER A 135 11.04 -5.09 -11.18
C SER A 135 11.33 -6.59 -11.31
N TYR A 136 10.30 -7.42 -11.29
CA TYR A 136 10.41 -8.87 -11.51
C TYR A 136 11.06 -9.20 -12.87
N LEU A 137 10.58 -8.59 -13.96
CA LEU A 137 11.09 -8.84 -15.30
C LEU A 137 12.52 -8.34 -15.47
N VAL A 138 12.88 -7.20 -14.89
CA VAL A 138 14.25 -6.68 -14.90
C VAL A 138 15.21 -7.65 -14.22
N ILE A 139 14.86 -8.16 -13.04
CA ILE A 139 15.73 -9.08 -12.29
C ILE A 139 15.85 -10.43 -13.01
N MET A 140 14.75 -10.97 -13.53
CA MET A 140 14.79 -12.20 -14.32
C MET A 140 15.66 -12.04 -15.57
N ALA A 141 15.51 -10.93 -16.31
CA ALA A 141 16.30 -10.67 -17.51
C ALA A 141 17.79 -10.46 -17.23
N GLU A 142 18.14 -9.74 -16.14
CA GLU A 142 19.53 -9.56 -15.72
C GLU A 142 20.22 -10.88 -15.34
N ASN A 143 19.46 -11.87 -14.85
CA ASN A 143 19.96 -13.19 -14.49
C ASN A 143 19.74 -14.26 -15.59
N GLY A 144 19.44 -13.85 -16.83
CA GLY A 144 19.42 -14.77 -17.98
C GLY A 144 18.06 -15.29 -18.41
N PHE A 145 17.00 -15.01 -17.67
CA PHE A 145 15.63 -15.40 -18.02
C PHE A 145 14.91 -14.23 -18.69
N LEU A 146 15.00 -14.15 -20.02
CA LEU A 146 14.29 -13.14 -20.80
C LEU A 146 12.77 -13.32 -20.68
N PRO A 147 11.97 -12.22 -20.78
CA PRO A 147 10.52 -12.28 -20.63
C PRO A 147 9.81 -13.29 -21.54
N SER A 148 10.34 -13.54 -22.74
CA SER A 148 9.81 -14.53 -23.69
C SER A 148 9.94 -15.97 -23.19
N ARG A 149 10.99 -16.28 -22.42
CA ARG A 149 11.29 -17.63 -21.91
C ARG A 149 10.51 -17.97 -20.63
N LEU A 150 10.03 -16.97 -19.91
CA LEU A 150 9.31 -17.13 -18.65
C LEU A 150 7.94 -17.81 -18.80
N LEU A 151 7.31 -17.67 -19.98
CA LEU A 151 5.98 -18.23 -20.25
C LEU A 151 6.03 -19.77 -20.28
N GLY A 152 5.19 -20.42 -19.48
CA GLY A 152 5.15 -21.89 -19.40
C GLY A 152 6.33 -22.52 -18.64
N LEU A 153 7.20 -21.72 -18.02
CA LEU A 153 8.42 -22.22 -17.36
C LEU A 153 8.14 -22.88 -16.01
N ARG A 154 6.99 -22.60 -15.38
CA ARG A 154 6.64 -23.01 -14.01
C ARG A 154 6.87 -24.49 -13.71
N LYS A 155 6.37 -25.40 -14.54
CA LYS A 155 6.49 -26.86 -14.29
C LYS A 155 7.95 -27.29 -14.22
N SER A 156 8.77 -26.77 -15.13
CA SER A 156 10.20 -27.06 -15.15
C SER A 156 10.91 -26.34 -14.00
N TRP A 157 10.51 -25.11 -13.69
CA TRP A 157 11.04 -24.27 -12.62
C TRP A 157 10.89 -24.89 -11.23
N GLU A 158 9.73 -25.47 -10.95
CA GLU A 158 9.38 -26.03 -9.63
C GLU A 158 9.80 -27.48 -9.46
N SER A 159 10.15 -28.19 -10.53
CA SER A 159 10.59 -29.59 -10.43
C SER A 159 11.95 -29.69 -9.76
N PRO A 160 12.07 -30.44 -8.64
CA PRO A 160 13.36 -30.71 -7.99
C PRO A 160 14.26 -31.66 -8.78
N GLU A 161 13.68 -32.41 -9.74
CA GLU A 161 14.39 -33.41 -10.53
C GLU A 161 15.26 -32.78 -11.63
N ILE A 162 14.88 -31.58 -12.09
CA ILE A 162 15.57 -30.86 -13.17
C ILE A 162 16.66 -30.00 -12.56
N ASN A 163 17.92 -30.28 -12.89
CA ASN A 163 19.08 -29.51 -12.39
C ASN A 163 19.89 -28.85 -13.52
N ASP A 164 19.38 -28.94 -14.73
CA ASP A 164 19.97 -28.56 -16.01
C ASP A 164 19.00 -27.64 -16.79
N LEU A 165 18.25 -26.80 -16.08
CA LEU A 165 17.30 -25.90 -16.75
C LEU A 165 18.06 -24.83 -17.53
N GLU A 166 17.95 -24.85 -18.85
CA GLU A 166 18.56 -23.84 -19.72
C GLU A 166 17.82 -22.48 -19.64
N ASP A 167 18.60 -21.42 -19.42
CA ASP A 167 18.17 -20.03 -19.53
C ASP A 167 18.15 -19.53 -20.99
N SER A 168 17.93 -18.23 -21.21
CA SER A 168 17.88 -17.67 -22.57
C SER A 168 19.26 -17.49 -23.22
N TYR A 169 20.33 -17.57 -22.43
CA TYR A 169 21.72 -17.46 -22.87
C TYR A 169 22.41 -18.83 -23.01
N GLY A 170 21.70 -19.93 -22.71
CA GLY A 170 22.22 -21.30 -22.78
C GLY A 170 23.01 -21.74 -21.55
N GLN A 171 22.81 -21.09 -20.39
CA GLN A 171 23.39 -21.54 -19.11
C GLN A 171 22.44 -22.51 -18.42
N GLU A 172 22.99 -23.54 -17.79
CA GLU A 172 22.25 -24.53 -17.00
C GLU A 172 22.12 -24.07 -15.54
N TRP A 173 20.89 -24.16 -15.01
CA TRP A 173 20.57 -23.75 -13.64
C TRP A 173 20.08 -24.93 -12.78
N THR A 174 20.67 -25.07 -11.60
CA THR A 174 20.24 -26.07 -10.61
C THR A 174 18.94 -25.64 -9.92
N PHE A 175 18.23 -26.58 -9.27
CA PHE A 175 17.01 -26.25 -8.51
C PHE A 175 17.24 -25.18 -7.42
N GLU A 176 18.33 -25.29 -6.67
CA GLU A 176 18.65 -24.33 -5.59
C GLU A 176 18.94 -22.93 -6.13
N GLN A 177 19.70 -22.81 -7.21
CA GLN A 177 20.02 -21.51 -7.83
C GLN A 177 18.76 -20.81 -8.34
N ARG A 178 17.83 -21.56 -8.94
CA ARG A 178 16.54 -21.03 -9.41
C ARG A 178 15.67 -20.56 -8.25
N LYS A 179 15.62 -21.32 -7.16
CA LYS A 179 14.87 -20.93 -5.96
C LYS A 179 15.45 -19.71 -5.27
N GLN A 180 16.78 -19.58 -5.21
CA GLN A 180 17.43 -18.35 -4.73
C GLN A 180 17.07 -17.14 -5.58
N LEU A 181 17.06 -17.28 -6.91
CA LEU A 181 16.63 -16.20 -7.82
C LEU A 181 15.14 -15.86 -7.65
N GLU A 182 14.27 -16.85 -7.51
CA GLU A 182 12.84 -16.67 -7.26
C GLU A 182 12.60 -15.90 -5.95
N TYR A 183 13.26 -16.30 -4.86
CA TYR A 183 13.16 -15.60 -3.59
C TYR A 183 13.77 -14.19 -3.63
N THR A 184 14.81 -13.98 -4.42
CA THR A 184 15.33 -12.62 -4.70
C THR A 184 14.29 -11.77 -5.42
N CYS A 185 13.54 -12.36 -6.37
CA CYS A 185 12.43 -11.68 -7.03
C CYS A 185 11.30 -11.33 -6.06
N HIS A 186 10.97 -12.23 -5.12
CA HIS A 186 9.98 -11.95 -4.07
C HIS A 186 10.39 -10.73 -3.22
N THR A 187 11.65 -10.66 -2.76
CA THR A 187 12.15 -9.51 -2.00
C THR A 187 12.10 -8.23 -2.83
N ALA A 188 12.47 -8.28 -4.11
CA ALA A 188 12.47 -7.11 -4.97
C ALA A 188 11.05 -6.58 -5.26
N PHE A 189 10.10 -7.49 -5.47
CA PHE A 189 8.69 -7.14 -5.63
C PHE A 189 8.14 -6.53 -4.33
N PHE A 190 8.49 -7.11 -3.18
CA PHE A 190 8.18 -6.55 -1.85
C PHE A 190 8.71 -5.11 -1.69
N VAL A 191 10.00 -4.87 -1.95
CA VAL A 191 10.60 -3.52 -1.87
C VAL A 191 9.95 -2.56 -2.88
N THR A 192 9.55 -3.06 -4.05
CA THR A 192 8.82 -2.27 -5.05
C THR A 192 7.47 -1.81 -4.52
N ILE A 193 6.73 -2.68 -3.82
CA ILE A 193 5.46 -2.30 -3.18
C ILE A 193 5.71 -1.21 -2.15
N VAL A 194 6.69 -1.37 -1.25
CA VAL A 194 7.05 -0.37 -0.23
C VAL A 194 7.37 1.00 -0.86
N ILE A 195 8.18 1.05 -1.91
CA ILE A 195 8.53 2.31 -2.58
C ILE A 195 7.30 2.94 -3.24
N CYS A 196 6.43 2.14 -3.86
CA CYS A 196 5.18 2.65 -4.43
C CYS A 196 4.22 3.12 -3.33
N GLN A 197 4.20 2.46 -2.18
CA GLN A 197 3.39 2.82 -1.03
C GLN A 197 3.79 4.17 -0.44
N TRP A 198 5.05 4.60 -0.55
CA TRP A 198 5.43 5.98 -0.21
C TRP A 198 4.61 7.01 -1.01
N ALA A 199 4.46 6.80 -2.33
CA ALA A 199 3.66 7.68 -3.16
C ALA A 199 2.18 7.62 -2.77
N VAL A 200 1.66 6.42 -2.51
CA VAL A 200 0.26 6.22 -2.15
C VAL A 200 -0.06 6.82 -0.79
N LEU A 201 0.82 6.72 0.20
CA LEU A 201 0.64 7.37 1.49
C LEU A 201 0.51 8.89 1.34
N ILE A 202 1.40 9.49 0.55
CA ILE A 202 1.41 10.93 0.28
C ILE A 202 0.14 11.34 -0.50
N VAL A 203 -0.30 10.54 -1.46
CA VAL A 203 -1.54 10.76 -2.23
C VAL A 203 -2.78 10.65 -1.33
N CYS A 204 -2.92 9.55 -0.59
CA CYS A 204 -4.06 9.26 0.27
C CYS A 204 -4.20 10.27 1.42
N LYS A 205 -3.14 10.97 1.79
CA LYS A 205 -3.18 12.09 2.74
C LYS A 205 -4.24 13.14 2.40
N THR A 206 -4.47 13.40 1.10
CA THR A 206 -5.40 14.44 0.63
C THR A 206 -6.40 13.88 -0.37
N ARG A 207 -7.69 14.17 -0.17
CA ARG A 207 -8.75 13.72 -1.09
C ARG A 207 -9.05 14.76 -2.17
N ARG A 208 -8.92 16.05 -1.84
CA ARG A 208 -9.24 17.16 -2.75
C ARG A 208 -8.13 18.21 -2.81
N ASN A 209 -7.51 18.54 -1.68
CA ASN A 209 -6.45 19.55 -1.65
C ASN A 209 -5.18 19.03 -2.33
N SER A 210 -4.31 19.94 -2.76
CA SER A 210 -2.99 19.55 -3.27
C SER A 210 -2.06 19.28 -2.10
N ILE A 211 -1.08 18.39 -2.30
CA ILE A 211 -0.01 18.16 -1.33
C ILE A 211 0.72 19.49 -1.02
N PHE A 212 0.90 20.37 -2.01
CA PHE A 212 1.55 21.68 -1.82
C PHE A 212 0.73 22.65 -0.97
N GLN A 213 -0.60 22.50 -0.94
CA GLN A 213 -1.48 23.34 -0.14
C GLN A 213 -1.55 22.82 1.30
N GLN A 214 -1.60 21.49 1.49
CA GLN A 214 -1.72 20.86 2.80
C GLN A 214 -0.37 20.78 3.55
N GLY A 215 0.73 20.58 2.81
CA GLY A 215 2.07 20.37 3.36
C GLY A 215 2.26 19.02 4.06
N MET A 216 3.51 18.68 4.43
CA MET A 216 3.88 17.43 5.12
C MET A 216 4.06 17.62 6.64
N ASN A 217 3.09 18.25 7.29
CA ASN A 217 3.17 18.60 8.72
C ASN A 217 2.81 17.46 9.68
N ASN A 218 2.36 16.31 9.17
CA ASN A 218 1.99 15.16 10.00
C ASN A 218 3.26 14.38 10.37
N TRP A 219 3.73 14.56 11.61
CA TRP A 219 4.95 13.93 12.10
C TRP A 219 4.85 12.40 12.09
N MET A 220 3.68 11.85 12.44
CA MET A 220 3.44 10.41 12.51
C MET A 220 3.51 9.78 11.12
N LEU A 221 3.06 10.50 10.09
CA LEU A 221 3.16 10.07 8.69
C LEU A 221 4.62 10.05 8.22
N ASN A 222 5.39 11.10 8.52
CA ASN A 222 6.81 11.14 8.17
C ASN A 222 7.61 10.05 8.90
N PHE A 223 7.28 9.79 10.17
CA PHE A 223 7.83 8.66 10.91
C PHE A 223 7.46 7.32 10.28
N GLY A 224 6.20 7.16 9.84
CA GLY A 224 5.72 5.98 9.14
C GLY A 224 6.55 5.66 7.90
N LEU A 225 6.82 6.64 7.04
CA LEU A 225 7.66 6.46 5.84
C LEU A 225 9.07 5.96 6.17
N VAL A 226 9.71 6.56 7.17
CA VAL A 226 11.06 6.17 7.59
C VAL A 226 11.04 4.77 8.21
N PHE A 227 10.07 4.49 9.08
CA PHE A 227 9.90 3.18 9.70
C PHE A 227 9.70 2.08 8.67
N GLU A 228 8.82 2.30 7.69
CA GLU A 228 8.52 1.38 6.61
C GLU A 228 9.79 1.03 5.81
N THR A 229 10.56 2.06 5.44
CA THR A 229 11.82 1.92 4.70
C THR A 229 12.86 1.13 5.49
N VAL A 230 13.01 1.45 6.78
CA VAL A 230 13.96 0.80 7.67
C VAL A 230 13.57 -0.65 7.89
N LEU A 231 12.28 -0.94 8.09
CA LEU A 231 11.79 -2.30 8.25
C LEU A 231 12.01 -3.13 6.97
N ALA A 232 11.73 -2.57 5.80
CA ALA A 232 11.99 -3.22 4.52
C ALA A 232 13.49 -3.52 4.32
N ALA A 233 14.37 -2.60 4.73
CA ALA A 233 15.82 -2.81 4.69
C ALA A 233 16.26 -3.89 5.70
N ILE A 234 15.71 -3.91 6.92
CA ILE A 234 15.99 -4.95 7.91
C ILE A 234 15.58 -6.33 7.37
N ILE A 235 14.37 -6.45 6.82
CA ILE A 235 13.87 -7.70 6.24
C ILE A 235 14.76 -8.17 5.08
N SER A 236 15.23 -7.25 4.24
CA SER A 236 16.02 -7.59 3.05
C SER A 236 17.48 -7.95 3.35
N TYR A 237 18.11 -7.34 4.35
CA TYR A 237 19.58 -7.42 4.55
C TYR A 237 20.02 -8.12 5.83
N THR A 238 19.11 -8.40 6.76
CA THR A 238 19.49 -9.01 8.04
C THR A 238 19.79 -10.51 7.83
N PRO A 239 20.97 -11.00 8.24
CA PRO A 239 21.28 -12.43 8.12
C PRO A 239 20.30 -13.26 8.94
N TYR A 240 20.04 -14.51 8.52
CA TYR A 240 19.06 -15.46 9.07
C TYR A 240 17.61 -15.22 8.68
N LEU A 241 17.23 -14.02 8.23
CA LEU A 241 15.88 -13.78 7.69
C LEU A 241 15.68 -14.42 6.31
N ASP A 242 16.75 -14.73 5.60
CA ASP A 242 16.75 -15.53 4.38
C ASP A 242 16.12 -16.91 4.60
N THR A 243 16.44 -17.57 5.71
CA THR A 243 15.86 -18.88 6.04
C THR A 243 14.45 -18.81 6.63
N ALA A 244 14.12 -17.73 7.36
CA ALA A 244 12.84 -17.60 8.04
C ALA A 244 11.74 -17.00 7.14
N LEU A 245 12.09 -16.02 6.31
CA LEU A 245 11.15 -15.24 5.50
C LEU A 245 11.29 -15.48 3.99
N ASN A 246 12.27 -16.30 3.55
CA ASN A 246 12.62 -16.49 2.15
C ASN A 246 12.96 -15.18 1.43
N THR A 247 13.71 -14.29 2.12
CA THR A 247 14.11 -12.98 1.59
C THR A 247 15.61 -12.93 1.36
N TYR A 248 16.02 -12.65 0.12
CA TYR A 248 17.43 -12.50 -0.25
C TYR A 248 17.86 -11.02 -0.35
N PRO A 249 19.15 -10.73 -0.09
CA PRO A 249 19.68 -9.38 -0.19
C PRO A 249 19.62 -8.86 -1.62
N LEU A 250 19.17 -7.62 -1.76
CA LEU A 250 19.00 -6.97 -3.06
C LEU A 250 20.24 -6.13 -3.43
N LYS A 251 20.51 -6.04 -4.73
CA LYS A 251 21.44 -5.03 -5.25
C LYS A 251 20.82 -3.64 -5.10
N PHE A 252 21.64 -2.64 -4.79
CA PHE A 252 21.18 -1.25 -4.67
C PHE A 252 20.46 -0.74 -5.93
N LEU A 253 20.88 -1.17 -7.12
CA LEU A 253 20.24 -0.78 -8.38
C LEU A 253 18.76 -1.20 -8.45
N TRP A 254 18.40 -2.34 -7.85
CA TRP A 254 17.03 -2.84 -7.85
C TRP A 254 16.08 -1.99 -6.99
N TRP A 255 16.60 -1.23 -6.01
CA TRP A 255 15.83 -0.24 -5.28
C TRP A 255 15.43 0.97 -6.13
N LEU A 256 16.17 1.25 -7.22
CA LEU A 256 15.91 2.40 -8.08
C LEU A 256 14.88 2.11 -9.17
N VAL A 257 14.68 0.83 -9.51
CA VAL A 257 13.74 0.37 -10.55
C VAL A 257 12.29 0.88 -10.36
N PRO A 258 11.71 0.90 -9.14
CA PRO A 258 10.34 1.37 -8.93
C PRO A 258 10.20 2.91 -8.79
N ILE A 259 11.29 3.67 -8.70
CA ILE A 259 11.25 5.14 -8.51
C ILE A 259 10.45 5.88 -9.60
N PRO A 260 10.54 5.52 -10.90
CA PRO A 260 9.70 6.14 -11.93
C PRO A 260 8.20 5.96 -11.67
N TYR A 261 7.78 4.80 -11.14
CA TYR A 261 6.39 4.52 -10.80
C TYR A 261 5.93 5.31 -9.57
N PHE A 262 6.81 5.52 -8.58
CA PHE A 262 6.56 6.44 -7.47
C PHE A 262 6.18 7.85 -7.98
N PHE A 263 6.97 8.41 -8.90
CA PHE A 263 6.66 9.73 -9.47
C PHE A 263 5.40 9.70 -10.35
N LEU A 264 5.17 8.61 -11.08
CA LEU A 264 3.98 8.43 -11.90
C LEU A 264 2.70 8.48 -11.04
N ILE A 265 2.67 7.79 -9.90
CA ILE A 265 1.54 7.79 -8.96
C ILE A 265 1.29 9.20 -8.42
N LEU A 266 2.34 9.90 -7.99
CA LEU A 266 2.23 11.27 -7.47
C LEU A 266 1.66 12.25 -8.53
N ILE A 267 2.21 12.21 -9.74
CA ILE A 267 1.77 13.10 -10.84
C ILE A 267 0.33 12.77 -11.23
N TYR A 268 0.00 11.48 -11.36
CA TYR A 268 -1.34 11.03 -11.72
C TYR A 268 -2.39 11.56 -10.75
N ASP A 269 -2.18 11.39 -9.45
CA ASP A 269 -3.16 11.82 -8.46
C ASP A 269 -3.20 13.36 -8.29
N GLU A 270 -2.07 14.06 -8.37
CA GLU A 270 -2.09 15.53 -8.32
C GLU A 270 -2.83 16.14 -9.52
N VAL A 271 -2.66 15.58 -10.72
CA VAL A 271 -3.43 15.98 -11.90
C VAL A 271 -4.92 15.69 -11.69
N ARG A 272 -5.27 14.50 -11.19
CA ARG A 272 -6.65 14.13 -10.86
C ARG A 272 -7.28 15.12 -9.87
N LYS A 273 -6.59 15.43 -8.77
CA LYS A 273 -7.07 16.40 -7.76
C LYS A 273 -7.15 17.82 -8.33
N TYR A 274 -6.22 18.22 -9.20
CA TYR A 274 -6.30 19.50 -9.90
C TYR A 274 -7.55 19.59 -10.78
N MET A 275 -7.88 18.53 -11.53
CA MET A 275 -9.11 18.47 -12.34
C MET A 275 -10.37 18.57 -11.48
N ILE A 276 -10.43 17.87 -10.34
CA ILE A 276 -11.55 17.93 -9.38
C ILE A 276 -11.73 19.34 -8.83
N ARG A 277 -10.63 20.06 -8.54
CA ARG A 277 -10.69 21.45 -8.05
C ARG A 277 -11.19 22.41 -9.14
N LYS A 278 -10.74 22.22 -10.40
CA LYS A 278 -11.12 23.08 -11.52
C LYS A 278 -12.57 22.85 -11.98
N ASN A 279 -13.08 21.62 -11.89
CA ASN A 279 -14.44 21.29 -12.30
C ASN A 279 -15.19 20.46 -11.23
N PRO A 280 -15.82 21.10 -10.22
CA PRO A 280 -16.41 20.44 -9.06
C PRO A 280 -17.70 19.63 -9.35
N GLY A 281 -18.20 19.63 -10.60
CA GLY A 281 -19.30 18.77 -11.07
C GLY A 281 -18.88 17.88 -12.25
N GLY A 282 -17.58 17.73 -12.46
CA GLY A 282 -17.02 16.95 -13.56
C GLY A 282 -17.26 15.45 -13.43
N TRP A 283 -16.86 14.73 -14.49
CA TRP A 283 -16.95 13.27 -14.57
C TRP A 283 -15.96 12.54 -13.64
N ILE A 284 -14.93 13.25 -13.16
CA ILE A 284 -13.85 12.78 -12.27
C ILE A 284 -14.17 13.21 -10.84
#